data_AF-A0A497LG92-F1
#
_entry.id   AF-A0A497LG92-F1
#
_cell.length_a   1.000
_cell.length_b   1.000
_cell.length_c   1.000
_cell.angle_alpha   90.00
_cell.angle_beta   90.00
_cell.angle_gamma   90.00
#
_symmetry.space_group_name_H-M   'P 1'
#
loop_
_entity.id
_entity.type
_entity.pdbx_description
1 polymer ?
#
loop_
_entity_poly.entity_id
_entity_poly.type
_entity_poly.pdbx_seq_one_letter_code
_entity_poly.pdbx_strand_id
1 'polypeptide(L)'
;MVEDPVATIVRLLRKNMRVVKDDGSLADVHVSREWLNREFLKNYDGQVTVGLEESQEQILEISAKTRRRLNILKVNVWTADKPDQTTSGLAMREKLREEVHRVIRQNRNKPNVTVYDFYSTAQASDTHKAYYAKASTELTPQDNGWSELADDDYAKIWYSDDTRCSSVASGNGEYALMLFRFKMESEKQTIKQAVLAFEGYGVSPFGNGFTVKVWNSNVGVWQNSQTSDATIEDSTVTVSLGSDLTDYVDDDGFLWLLAETANPSDGSTDAALHCDYASCRVTVNGVTYCDVVSYRDLDKVDVKPFIFGTEFTVKTWLFEKVEVT
;
A
#
# COMPACT_ATOMS: atom_id res chain seq x y z
N MET A 1 -12.51 -14.82 3.08
CA MET A 1 -11.71 -15.59 2.11
C MET A 1 -10.23 -15.52 2.50
N VAL A 2 -9.40 -16.49 2.09
CA VAL A 2 -7.94 -16.49 2.35
C VAL A 2 -7.20 -16.02 1.10
N GLU A 3 -6.26 -15.09 1.24
CA GLU A 3 -5.39 -14.62 0.16
C GLU A 3 -4.41 -15.73 -0.24
N ASP A 4 -4.18 -15.87 -1.55
CA ASP A 4 -3.19 -16.77 -2.09
C ASP A 4 -1.77 -16.46 -1.54
N PRO A 5 -1.00 -17.47 -1.06
CA PRO A 5 0.33 -17.23 -0.50
C PRO A 5 1.32 -16.57 -1.45
N VAL A 6 1.22 -16.87 -2.76
CA VAL A 6 2.08 -16.24 -3.77
C VAL A 6 1.70 -14.77 -3.90
N ALA A 7 0.41 -14.43 -3.95
CA ALA A 7 -0.06 -13.04 -3.98
C ALA A 7 0.42 -12.25 -2.75
N THR A 8 0.38 -12.83 -1.54
CA THR A 8 0.92 -12.17 -0.32
C THR A 8 2.39 -11.78 -0.50
N ILE A 9 3.23 -12.71 -1.00
CA ILE A 9 4.67 -12.47 -1.13
C ILE A 9 4.98 -11.53 -2.31
N VAL A 10 4.25 -11.61 -3.43
CA VAL A 10 4.38 -10.65 -4.54
C VAL A 10 4.09 -9.23 -4.06
N ARG A 11 2.96 -9.01 -3.37
CA ARG A 11 2.60 -7.72 -2.80
C ARG A 11 3.64 -7.23 -1.81
N LEU A 12 4.10 -8.11 -0.91
CA LEU A 12 5.16 -7.78 0.05
C LEU A 12 6.43 -7.27 -0.64
N LEU A 13 6.93 -8.02 -1.62
CA LEU A 13 8.16 -7.67 -2.33
C LEU A 13 7.96 -6.39 -3.14
N ARG A 14 6.90 -6.29 -3.94
CA ARG A 14 6.60 -5.12 -4.76
C ARG A 14 6.56 -3.82 -3.95
N LYS A 15 5.95 -3.84 -2.77
CA LYS A 15 5.81 -2.63 -1.93
C LYS A 15 7.06 -2.23 -1.18
N ASN A 16 7.95 -3.17 -0.88
CA ASN A 16 9.06 -2.93 0.04
C ASN A 16 10.44 -2.96 -0.62
N MET A 17 10.54 -3.45 -1.85
CA MET A 17 11.80 -3.49 -2.59
C MET A 17 12.16 -2.08 -3.10
N ARG A 18 13.41 -1.69 -2.84
CA ARG A 18 14.05 -0.45 -3.29
C ARG A 18 15.51 -0.77 -3.56
N VAL A 19 15.88 -0.86 -4.83
CA VAL A 19 17.26 -1.14 -5.24
C VAL A 19 17.85 0.12 -5.86
N VAL A 20 19.07 0.47 -5.45
CA VAL A 20 19.81 1.63 -5.95
C VAL A 20 20.91 1.16 -6.89
N LYS A 21 20.95 1.73 -8.10
CA LYS A 21 21.97 1.50 -9.12
C LYS A 21 23.31 2.13 -8.70
N ASP A 22 24.38 1.78 -9.41
CA ASP A 22 25.72 2.31 -9.15
C ASP A 22 25.83 3.83 -9.43
N ASP A 23 24.92 4.38 -10.22
CA ASP A 23 24.79 5.83 -10.48
C ASP A 23 23.94 6.59 -9.43
N GLY A 24 23.39 5.89 -8.43
CA GLY A 24 22.53 6.46 -7.38
C GLY A 24 21.03 6.53 -7.74
N SER A 25 20.63 6.20 -8.97
CA SER A 25 19.22 6.14 -9.36
C SER A 25 18.52 4.87 -8.83
N LEU A 26 17.19 4.90 -8.73
CA LEU A 26 16.40 3.73 -8.38
C LEU A 26 16.30 2.77 -9.57
N ALA A 27 16.40 1.47 -9.29
CA ALA A 27 16.19 0.42 -10.27
C ALA A 27 14.69 0.16 -10.48
N ASP A 28 14.30 -0.01 -11.73
CA ASP A 28 12.95 -0.40 -12.11
C ASP A 28 12.85 -1.94 -12.11
N VAL A 29 12.11 -2.48 -11.15
CA VAL A 29 12.06 -3.92 -10.86
C VAL A 29 10.64 -4.43 -11.01
N HIS A 30 10.44 -5.38 -11.92
CA HIS A 30 9.13 -5.99 -12.12
C HIS A 30 8.92 -7.19 -11.18
N VAL A 31 7.95 -7.10 -10.27
CA VAL A 31 7.60 -8.20 -9.34
C VAL A 31 6.26 -8.83 -9.73
N SER A 32 6.24 -10.13 -10.03
CA SER A 32 5.04 -10.83 -10.48
C SER A 32 4.97 -12.32 -10.12
N ARG A 33 3.81 -12.94 -10.43
CA ARG A 33 3.58 -14.39 -10.30
C ARG A 33 4.05 -15.16 -11.55
N GLU A 34 4.27 -14.45 -12.64
CA GLU A 34 4.68 -15.05 -13.91
C GLU A 34 6.13 -15.51 -13.81
N TRP A 35 6.43 -16.68 -14.39
CA TRP A 35 7.82 -17.15 -14.52
C TRP A 35 8.62 -16.21 -15.44
N LEU A 36 9.94 -16.41 -15.49
CA LEU A 36 10.87 -15.58 -16.28
C LEU A 36 10.31 -15.22 -17.65
N ASN A 37 10.14 -13.91 -17.89
CA ASN A 37 9.71 -13.37 -19.17
C ASN A 37 10.80 -12.46 -19.71
N ARG A 38 11.40 -12.86 -20.83
CA ARG A 38 12.53 -12.15 -21.45
C ARG A 38 12.13 -10.76 -21.95
N GLU A 39 10.86 -10.52 -22.26
CA GLU A 39 10.39 -9.19 -22.67
C GLU A 39 10.47 -8.20 -21.51
N PHE A 40 10.20 -8.63 -20.27
CA PHE A 40 10.36 -7.75 -19.10
C PHE A 40 11.82 -7.38 -18.86
N LEU A 41 12.77 -8.29 -19.11
CA LEU A 41 14.19 -7.96 -18.99
C LEU A 41 14.67 -6.93 -20.01
N LYS A 42 13.91 -6.62 -21.07
CA LYS A 42 14.23 -5.49 -21.95
C LYS A 42 13.90 -4.16 -21.28
N ASN A 43 12.74 -4.07 -20.65
CA ASN A 43 12.18 -2.82 -20.14
C ASN A 43 12.59 -2.52 -18.68
N TYR A 44 12.80 -3.55 -17.88
CA TYR A 44 13.12 -3.46 -16.46
C TYR A 44 14.59 -3.77 -16.17
N ASP A 45 15.15 -3.21 -15.11
CA ASP A 45 16.50 -3.53 -14.64
C ASP A 45 16.61 -4.93 -14.04
N GLY A 46 15.49 -5.47 -13.55
CA GLY A 46 15.37 -6.84 -13.08
C GLY A 46 13.93 -7.32 -12.99
N GLN A 47 13.76 -8.64 -12.90
CA GLN A 47 12.49 -9.30 -12.68
C GLN A 47 12.56 -10.16 -11.41
N VAL A 48 11.56 -10.04 -10.54
CA VAL A 48 11.37 -10.94 -9.40
C VAL A 48 10.08 -11.73 -9.58
N THR A 49 10.17 -13.05 -9.56
CA THR A 49 9.03 -13.94 -9.78
C THR A 49 8.77 -14.80 -8.57
N VAL A 50 7.51 -14.98 -8.20
CA VAL A 50 7.13 -15.84 -7.05
C VAL A 50 6.22 -16.96 -7.55
N GLY A 51 6.56 -18.21 -7.21
CA GLY A 51 5.78 -19.39 -7.54
C GLY A 51 5.57 -20.30 -6.33
N LEU A 52 4.48 -21.05 -6.32
CA LEU A 52 4.21 -22.10 -5.34
C LEU A 52 4.91 -23.39 -5.78
N GLU A 53 5.73 -23.96 -4.90
CA GLU A 53 6.37 -25.26 -5.12
C GLU A 53 5.61 -26.37 -4.40
N GLU A 54 5.26 -26.14 -3.14
CA GLU A 54 4.58 -27.12 -2.31
C GLU A 54 3.58 -26.44 -1.37
N SER A 55 2.45 -27.08 -1.11
CA SER A 55 1.48 -26.69 -0.09
C SER A 55 1.01 -27.91 0.69
N GLN A 56 1.08 -27.83 2.02
CA GLN A 56 0.63 -28.87 2.93
C GLN A 56 -0.34 -28.28 3.95
N GLU A 57 -1.46 -28.95 4.15
CA GLU A 57 -2.43 -28.60 5.20
C GLU A 57 -2.23 -29.46 6.45
N GLN A 58 -2.35 -28.83 7.61
CA GLN A 58 -2.35 -29.49 8.90
C GLN A 58 -3.57 -29.08 9.72
N ILE A 59 -4.36 -30.06 10.14
CA ILE A 59 -5.44 -29.87 11.09
C ILE A 59 -4.83 -29.61 12.48
N LEU A 60 -5.26 -28.53 13.13
CA LEU A 60 -4.74 -28.14 14.45
C LEU A 60 -5.64 -28.54 15.62
N GLU A 61 -6.89 -28.89 15.35
CA GLU A 61 -7.88 -29.24 16.37
C GLU A 61 -8.79 -30.38 15.91
N ILE A 62 -9.40 -31.08 16.88
CA ILE A 62 -10.27 -32.25 16.63
C ILE A 62 -11.47 -31.89 15.73
N SER A 63 -11.98 -30.66 15.82
CA SER A 63 -13.11 -30.19 15.00
C SER A 63 -12.75 -30.01 13.51
N ALA A 64 -11.46 -30.08 13.17
CA ALA A 64 -10.91 -29.81 11.85
C ALA A 64 -11.20 -28.41 11.27
N LYS A 65 -11.77 -27.49 12.07
CA LYS A 65 -12.10 -26.12 11.67
C LYS A 65 -10.86 -25.25 11.56
N THR A 66 -9.96 -25.32 12.53
CA THR A 66 -8.70 -24.57 12.48
C THR A 66 -7.61 -25.37 11.78
N ARG A 67 -7.06 -24.80 10.71
CA ARG A 67 -5.98 -25.41 9.91
C ARG A 67 -4.79 -24.47 9.81
N ARG A 68 -3.60 -25.07 9.69
CA ARG A 68 -2.37 -24.42 9.27
C ARG A 68 -2.04 -24.86 7.85
N ARG A 69 -1.80 -23.92 6.95
CA ARG A 69 -1.24 -24.21 5.63
C ARG A 69 0.24 -23.84 5.63
N LEU A 70 1.09 -24.83 5.42
CA LEU A 70 2.53 -24.67 5.23
C LEU A 70 2.81 -24.65 3.74
N ASN A 71 3.55 -23.64 3.25
CA ASN A 71 3.94 -23.59 1.84
C ASN A 71 5.45 -23.46 1.69
N ILE A 72 5.94 -23.99 0.58
CA ILE A 72 7.27 -23.71 0.06
C ILE A 72 7.06 -22.94 -1.25
N LEU A 73 7.66 -21.75 -1.34
CA LEU A 73 7.61 -20.87 -2.48
C LEU A 73 8.99 -20.75 -3.11
N LYS A 74 9.04 -20.63 -4.43
CA LYS A 74 10.23 -20.19 -5.16
C LYS A 74 10.14 -18.71 -5.44
N VAL A 75 11.09 -17.93 -4.93
CA VAL A 75 11.26 -16.52 -5.32
C VAL A 75 12.49 -16.47 -6.21
N ASN A 76 12.35 -16.06 -7.46
CA ASN A 76 13.46 -15.98 -8.40
C ASN A 76 13.76 -14.52 -8.71
N VAL A 77 15.05 -14.19 -8.76
CA VAL A 77 15.58 -12.91 -9.22
C VAL A 77 16.24 -13.17 -10.57
N TRP A 78 15.91 -12.34 -11.56
CA TRP A 78 16.49 -12.39 -12.90
C TRP A 78 16.97 -11.02 -13.32
N THR A 79 18.18 -10.95 -13.86
CA THR A 79 18.74 -9.75 -14.48
C THR A 79 19.43 -10.14 -15.78
N ALA A 80 19.70 -9.17 -16.65
CA ALA A 80 20.42 -9.41 -17.87
C ALA A 80 21.43 -8.30 -18.12
N ASP A 81 22.53 -8.63 -18.79
CA ASP A 81 23.44 -7.59 -19.26
C ASP A 81 22.85 -6.82 -20.44
N LYS A 82 22.84 -5.48 -20.32
CA LYS A 82 22.43 -4.56 -21.38
C LYS A 82 23.61 -3.68 -21.83
N PRO A 83 23.66 -3.25 -23.11
CA PRO A 83 24.75 -2.41 -23.61
C PRO A 83 24.87 -1.06 -22.88
N ASP A 84 23.75 -0.48 -22.44
CA ASP A 84 23.68 0.89 -21.92
C ASP A 84 23.36 0.95 -20.41
N GLN A 85 23.61 -0.12 -19.66
CA GLN A 85 23.34 -0.15 -18.21
C GLN A 85 24.52 0.42 -17.41
N THR A 86 24.21 1.23 -16.40
CA THR A 86 25.19 1.76 -15.44
C THR A 86 25.64 0.70 -14.43
N THR A 87 24.76 -0.24 -14.09
CA THR A 87 25.01 -1.37 -13.18
C THR A 87 25.02 -2.67 -13.98
N SER A 88 26.07 -3.47 -13.90
CA SER A 88 26.12 -4.77 -14.60
C SER A 88 24.99 -5.71 -14.16
N GLY A 89 24.57 -6.64 -15.01
CA GLY A 89 23.52 -7.59 -14.69
C GLY A 89 23.86 -8.44 -13.46
N LEU A 90 25.13 -8.85 -13.33
CA LEU A 90 25.62 -9.57 -12.17
C LEU A 90 25.51 -8.72 -10.88
N ALA A 91 25.99 -7.48 -10.91
CA ALA A 91 25.89 -6.57 -9.76
C ALA A 91 24.43 -6.26 -9.40
N MET A 92 23.57 -6.09 -10.41
CA MET A 92 22.14 -5.88 -10.19
C MET A 92 21.48 -7.09 -9.52
N ARG A 93 21.84 -8.32 -9.94
CA ARG A 93 21.36 -9.56 -9.30
C ARG A 93 21.78 -9.62 -7.85
N GLU A 94 23.02 -9.25 -7.54
CA GLU A 94 23.54 -9.21 -6.16
C GLU A 94 22.73 -8.25 -5.28
N LYS A 95 22.50 -7.02 -5.75
CA LYS A 95 21.69 -6.03 -5.04
C LYS A 95 20.25 -6.50 -4.85
N LEU A 96 19.63 -7.06 -5.88
CA LEU A 96 18.26 -7.62 -5.80
C LEU A 96 18.19 -8.78 -4.82
N ARG A 97 19.21 -9.64 -4.79
CA ARG A 97 19.30 -10.77 -3.86
C ARG A 97 19.35 -10.29 -2.40
N GLU A 98 20.20 -9.32 -2.10
CA GLU A 98 20.28 -8.71 -0.78
C GLU A 98 18.96 -8.05 -0.38
N GLU A 99 18.31 -7.41 -1.35
CA GLU A 99 17.06 -6.72 -1.14
C GLU A 99 15.88 -7.66 -0.84
N VAL A 100 15.75 -8.77 -1.59
CA VAL A 100 14.76 -9.83 -1.29
C VAL A 100 14.99 -10.36 0.13
N HIS A 101 16.24 -10.61 0.52
CA HIS A 101 16.58 -11.02 1.88
C HIS A 101 16.17 -9.99 2.93
N ARG A 102 16.46 -8.70 2.70
CA ARG A 102 16.12 -7.60 3.61
C ARG A 102 14.61 -7.54 3.82
N VAL A 103 13.85 -7.49 2.72
CA VAL A 103 12.38 -7.34 2.75
C VAL A 103 11.73 -8.50 3.49
N ILE A 104 12.11 -9.75 3.17
CA ILE A 104 11.54 -10.93 3.85
C ILE A 104 11.91 -10.91 5.33
N ARG A 105 13.16 -10.66 5.69
CA ARG A 105 13.60 -10.69 7.10
C ARG A 105 12.92 -9.62 7.96
N GLN A 106 12.74 -8.41 7.43
CA GLN A 106 12.08 -7.32 8.15
C GLN A 106 10.58 -7.56 8.34
N ASN A 107 9.94 -8.26 7.40
CA ASN A 107 8.50 -8.48 7.39
C ASN A 107 8.07 -9.91 7.74
N ARG A 108 9.01 -10.78 8.11
CA ARG A 108 8.80 -12.23 8.32
C ARG A 108 7.64 -12.59 9.25
N ASN A 109 7.30 -11.73 10.21
CA ASN A 109 6.23 -11.99 11.19
C ASN A 109 4.89 -11.34 10.83
N LYS A 110 4.84 -10.57 9.73
CA LYS A 110 3.66 -9.83 9.28
C LYS A 110 3.64 -9.62 7.75
N PRO A 111 3.91 -10.64 6.92
CA PRO A 111 3.94 -10.45 5.47
C PRO A 111 2.55 -10.20 4.87
N ASN A 112 1.48 -10.50 5.62
CA ASN A 112 0.10 -10.14 5.30
C ASN A 112 -0.27 -8.68 5.63
N VAL A 113 0.66 -7.85 6.09
CA VAL A 113 0.40 -6.42 6.36
C VAL A 113 1.04 -5.57 5.27
N THR A 114 0.30 -4.60 4.75
CA THR A 114 0.80 -3.61 3.79
C THR A 114 0.34 -2.23 4.19
N VAL A 115 1.26 -1.27 4.08
CA VAL A 115 0.96 0.15 4.19
C VAL A 115 0.84 0.69 2.77
N TYR A 116 -0.30 1.30 2.48
CA TYR A 116 -0.55 2.10 1.29
C TYR A 116 -0.47 3.56 1.70
N ASP A 117 0.43 4.31 1.10
CA ASP A 117 0.64 5.73 1.35
C ASP A 117 0.92 6.44 0.03
N PHE A 118 1.18 7.74 0.10
CA PHE A 118 1.44 8.56 -1.08
C PHE A 118 2.92 8.64 -1.45
N TYR A 119 3.80 7.87 -0.81
CA TYR A 119 5.23 7.97 -1.07
C TYR A 119 5.55 7.78 -2.56
N SER A 120 6.28 8.75 -3.14
CA SER A 120 6.64 8.76 -4.56
C SER A 120 5.43 8.73 -5.53
N THR A 121 4.23 9.07 -5.03
CA THR A 121 3.02 9.26 -5.82
C THR A 121 2.97 10.70 -6.35
N ALA A 122 2.35 10.87 -7.52
CA ALA A 122 2.16 12.15 -8.20
C ALA A 122 0.81 12.13 -8.94
N GLN A 123 0.40 13.23 -9.55
CA GLN A 123 -0.90 13.37 -10.23
C GLN A 123 -1.11 12.36 -11.37
N ALA A 124 -0.03 11.92 -12.01
CA ALA A 124 -0.06 10.89 -13.05
C ALA A 124 -0.31 9.46 -12.53
N SER A 125 -0.42 9.25 -11.22
CA SER A 125 -0.68 7.95 -10.62
C SER A 125 -2.10 7.46 -10.92
N ASP A 126 -2.22 6.24 -11.45
CA ASP A 126 -3.51 5.56 -11.60
C ASP A 126 -3.97 4.87 -10.31
N THR A 127 -3.10 4.76 -9.31
CA THR A 127 -3.36 4.00 -8.08
C THR A 127 -3.89 4.91 -6.97
N HIS A 128 -3.00 5.52 -6.21
CA HIS A 128 -3.34 6.43 -5.12
C HIS A 128 -3.59 7.83 -5.66
N LYS A 129 -4.66 8.47 -5.17
CA LYS A 129 -5.00 9.86 -5.49
C LYS A 129 -5.44 10.64 -4.27
N ALA A 130 -5.12 11.93 -4.24
CA ALA A 130 -5.50 12.85 -3.18
C ALA A 130 -6.13 14.11 -3.78
N TYR A 131 -7.17 14.61 -3.13
CA TYR A 131 -7.98 15.72 -3.60
C TYR A 131 -8.27 16.70 -2.47
N TYR A 132 -8.63 17.92 -2.82
CA TYR A 132 -9.19 18.90 -1.90
C TYR A 132 -10.48 19.49 -2.47
N ALA A 133 -11.33 19.98 -1.57
CA ALA A 133 -12.53 20.71 -1.91
C ALA A 133 -12.90 21.69 -0.79
N LYS A 134 -13.89 22.53 -1.08
CA LYS A 134 -14.51 23.47 -0.14
C LYS A 134 -16.01 23.34 -0.32
N ALA A 135 -16.74 23.05 0.74
CA ALA A 135 -18.18 22.86 0.64
C ALA A 135 -18.87 23.05 1.98
N SER A 136 -20.14 23.44 1.95
CA SER A 136 -20.98 23.52 3.16
C SER A 136 -21.58 22.17 3.57
N THR A 137 -21.38 21.14 2.74
CA THR A 137 -21.80 19.76 2.98
C THR A 137 -20.71 18.80 2.52
N GLU A 138 -20.64 17.63 3.13
CA GLU A 138 -19.77 16.56 2.68
C GLU A 138 -20.04 16.20 1.21
N LEU A 139 -18.97 16.07 0.43
CA LEU A 139 -19.04 15.61 -0.94
C LEU A 139 -18.86 14.08 -0.99
N THR A 140 -19.53 13.42 -1.94
CA THR A 140 -19.25 12.01 -2.22
C THR A 140 -17.90 11.87 -2.94
N PRO A 141 -17.23 10.70 -2.94
CA PRO A 141 -15.96 10.53 -3.64
C PRO A 141 -15.98 10.83 -5.14
N GLN A 142 -17.15 10.77 -5.78
CA GLN A 142 -17.33 10.98 -7.22
C GLN A 142 -17.88 12.37 -7.56
N ASP A 143 -17.97 13.26 -6.58
CA ASP A 143 -18.46 14.61 -6.79
C ASP A 143 -17.49 15.43 -7.67
N ASN A 144 -18.04 16.24 -8.58
CA ASN A 144 -17.22 17.10 -9.46
C ASN A 144 -16.59 18.30 -8.73
N GLY A 145 -16.93 18.53 -7.46
CA GLY A 145 -16.34 19.57 -6.61
C GLY A 145 -14.91 19.27 -6.16
N TRP A 146 -14.41 18.05 -6.35
CA TRP A 146 -13.05 17.67 -6.01
C TRP A 146 -12.02 18.22 -7.02
N SER A 147 -10.96 18.81 -6.51
CA SER A 147 -9.76 19.16 -7.26
C SER A 147 -8.60 18.26 -6.84
N GLU A 148 -7.97 17.57 -7.78
CA GLU A 148 -6.80 16.72 -7.49
C GLU A 148 -5.59 17.58 -7.09
N LEU A 149 -4.76 17.07 -6.16
CA LEU A 149 -3.50 17.71 -5.80
C LEU A 149 -2.56 17.82 -7.02
N ALA A 150 -1.75 18.88 -7.03
CA ALA A 150 -0.63 19.02 -7.94
C ALA A 150 0.58 18.20 -7.44
N ASP A 151 1.56 17.94 -8.30
CA ASP A 151 2.74 17.13 -7.95
C ASP A 151 3.52 17.68 -6.74
N ASP A 152 3.68 19.00 -6.65
CA ASP A 152 4.33 19.67 -5.52
C ASP A 152 3.56 19.49 -4.20
N ASP A 153 2.23 19.31 -4.26
CA ASP A 153 1.40 19.07 -3.07
C ASP A 153 1.38 17.59 -2.68
N TYR A 154 1.46 16.67 -3.65
CA TYR A 154 1.67 15.25 -3.35
C TYR A 154 2.98 15.02 -2.58
N ALA A 155 4.05 15.74 -2.94
CA ALA A 155 5.34 15.63 -2.25
C ALA A 155 5.25 15.95 -0.74
N LYS A 156 4.34 16.85 -0.36
CA LYS A 156 4.07 17.26 1.03
C LYS A 156 3.25 16.24 1.84
N ILE A 157 2.86 15.12 1.24
CA ILE A 157 2.12 14.05 1.93
C ILE A 157 2.81 12.69 1.82
N TRP A 158 4.07 12.67 1.36
CA TRP A 158 4.84 11.43 1.16
C TRP A 158 5.23 10.74 2.46
N TYR A 159 5.49 11.52 3.51
CA TYR A 159 5.89 11.06 4.83
C TYR A 159 5.66 12.19 5.82
N SER A 160 5.59 11.86 7.11
CA SER A 160 5.49 12.89 8.16
C SER A 160 6.82 13.61 8.31
N ASP A 161 6.86 14.90 7.94
CA ASP A 161 8.05 15.76 8.02
C ASP A 161 7.76 17.23 8.36
N ASP A 162 6.56 17.51 8.87
CA ASP A 162 6.06 18.86 9.14
C ASP A 162 5.89 19.75 7.89
N THR A 163 6.06 19.23 6.67
CA THR A 163 5.77 19.96 5.43
C THR A 163 4.36 19.64 4.98
N ARG A 164 3.46 20.62 5.06
CA ARG A 164 2.01 20.34 4.95
C ARG A 164 1.41 20.74 3.61
N CYS A 165 0.57 19.87 3.06
CA CYS A 165 -0.45 20.25 2.09
C CYS A 165 -1.61 20.94 2.83
N SER A 166 -2.35 21.85 2.19
CA SER A 166 -3.43 22.58 2.85
C SER A 166 -4.61 22.86 1.94
N SER A 167 -5.82 22.77 2.51
CA SER A 167 -7.08 23.19 1.91
C SER A 167 -7.66 24.33 2.75
N VAL A 168 -8.15 25.39 2.12
CA VAL A 168 -8.63 26.60 2.82
C VAL A 168 -10.00 27.01 2.27
N ALA A 169 -11.00 27.03 3.13
CA ALA A 169 -12.37 27.45 2.84
C ALA A 169 -12.64 28.85 3.43
N SER A 170 -13.22 29.72 2.62
CA SER A 170 -13.48 31.13 2.97
C SER A 170 -14.95 31.52 2.83
N GLY A 171 -15.79 30.66 2.23
CA GLY A 171 -17.23 30.91 2.15
C GLY A 171 -17.90 30.64 3.48
N ASN A 172 -18.89 31.47 3.83
CA ASN A 172 -19.64 31.30 5.07
C ASN A 172 -20.33 29.92 5.11
N GLY A 173 -20.03 29.14 6.14
CA GLY A 173 -20.51 27.77 6.33
C GLY A 173 -19.73 26.72 5.55
N GLU A 174 -18.66 27.07 4.83
CA GLU A 174 -17.82 26.10 4.12
C GLU A 174 -16.77 25.47 5.03
N TYR A 175 -16.62 24.17 4.87
CA TYR A 175 -15.54 23.36 5.45
C TYR A 175 -14.42 23.20 4.44
N ALA A 176 -13.17 23.17 4.91
CA ALA A 176 -12.05 22.74 4.09
C ALA A 176 -11.97 21.21 4.13
N LEU A 177 -11.98 20.59 2.95
CA LEU A 177 -12.03 19.13 2.78
C LEU A 177 -10.76 18.62 2.10
N MET A 178 -10.35 17.41 2.45
CA MET A 178 -9.36 16.59 1.75
C MET A 178 -9.86 15.15 1.60
N LEU A 179 -9.63 14.54 0.45
CA LEU A 179 -10.06 13.18 0.13
C LEU A 179 -8.86 12.36 -0.32
N PHE A 180 -8.67 11.19 0.29
CA PHE A 180 -7.59 10.27 -0.04
C PHE A 180 -8.14 8.94 -0.56
N ARG A 181 -7.67 8.54 -1.73
CA ARG A 181 -8.04 7.30 -2.43
C ARG A 181 -6.89 6.32 -2.41
N PHE A 182 -7.07 5.17 -1.76
CA PHE A 182 -6.07 4.11 -1.69
C PHE A 182 -6.50 2.92 -2.56
N LYS A 183 -5.64 2.49 -3.50
CA LYS A 183 -5.86 1.30 -4.35
C LYS A 183 -5.34 0.07 -3.62
N MET A 184 -6.23 -0.85 -3.30
CA MET A 184 -5.86 -2.11 -2.69
C MET A 184 -5.31 -3.05 -3.77
N GLU A 185 -4.19 -3.73 -3.46
CA GLU A 185 -3.64 -4.78 -4.34
C GLU A 185 -4.26 -6.16 -4.04
N SER A 186 -4.91 -6.30 -2.88
CA SER A 186 -5.57 -7.53 -2.46
C SER A 186 -7.06 -7.50 -2.79
N GLU A 187 -7.64 -8.66 -3.05
CA GLU A 187 -9.08 -8.81 -3.25
C GLU A 187 -9.85 -8.43 -1.98
N LYS A 188 -10.92 -7.64 -2.11
CA LYS A 188 -11.64 -7.07 -0.96
C LYS A 188 -12.15 -8.11 0.05
N GLN A 189 -12.46 -9.32 -0.39
CA GLN A 189 -12.94 -10.43 0.45
C GLN A 189 -11.83 -11.09 1.28
N THR A 190 -10.56 -10.79 0.99
CA THR A 190 -9.39 -11.28 1.74
C THR A 190 -8.97 -10.34 2.86
N ILE A 191 -9.39 -9.07 2.81
CA ILE A 191 -9.04 -8.05 3.78
C ILE A 191 -9.65 -8.45 5.15
N LYS A 192 -8.79 -8.48 6.16
CA LYS A 192 -9.13 -8.80 7.55
C LYS A 192 -9.29 -7.54 8.39
N GLN A 193 -8.50 -6.51 8.10
CA GLN A 193 -8.52 -5.24 8.81
C GLN A 193 -7.99 -4.15 7.89
N ALA A 194 -8.57 -2.96 7.97
CA ALA A 194 -8.01 -1.74 7.41
C ALA A 194 -7.90 -0.68 8.52
N VAL A 195 -6.78 0.03 8.58
CA VAL A 195 -6.58 1.17 9.49
C VAL A 195 -6.16 2.34 8.63
N LEU A 196 -7.07 3.30 8.44
CA LEU A 196 -6.77 4.54 7.73
C LEU A 196 -6.30 5.57 8.75
N ALA A 197 -5.35 6.42 8.37
CA ALA A 197 -4.78 7.44 9.21
C ALA A 197 -4.64 8.75 8.44
N PHE A 198 -4.95 9.85 9.11
CA PHE A 198 -4.66 11.21 8.70
C PHE A 198 -3.84 11.87 9.79
N GLU A 199 -2.79 12.58 9.41
CA GLU A 199 -1.92 13.35 10.27
C GLU A 199 -1.93 14.81 9.84
N GLY A 200 -2.24 15.69 10.79
CA GLY A 200 -2.34 17.12 10.54
C GLY A 200 -3.15 17.85 11.61
N TYR A 201 -3.69 19.02 11.27
CA TYR A 201 -4.58 19.80 12.12
C TYR A 201 -5.55 20.66 11.31
N GLY A 202 -6.62 21.09 11.96
CA GLY A 202 -7.60 22.01 11.38
C GLY A 202 -7.73 23.29 12.22
N VAL A 203 -7.95 24.42 11.55
CA VAL A 203 -8.16 25.73 12.17
C VAL A 203 -9.45 26.32 11.62
N SER A 204 -10.28 26.92 12.48
CA SER A 204 -11.50 27.61 12.05
C SER A 204 -11.97 28.62 13.11
N PRO A 205 -12.81 29.62 12.75
CA PRO A 205 -13.31 30.62 13.71
C PRO A 205 -14.13 30.05 14.86
N PHE A 206 -14.74 28.88 14.70
CA PHE A 206 -15.59 28.26 15.72
C PHE A 206 -14.87 27.18 16.55
N GLY A 207 -13.58 26.97 16.31
CA GLY A 207 -12.75 26.02 17.05
C GLY A 207 -11.85 25.18 16.15
N ASN A 208 -10.71 24.77 16.68
CA ASN A 208 -9.73 23.97 15.96
C ASN A 208 -10.10 22.48 15.93
N GLY A 209 -9.34 21.73 15.14
CA GLY A 209 -9.48 20.29 14.97
C GLY A 209 -10.04 19.90 13.60
N PHE A 210 -10.07 18.60 13.37
CA PHE A 210 -10.58 18.00 12.14
C PHE A 210 -11.33 16.70 12.44
N THR A 211 -12.12 16.25 11.48
CA THR A 211 -12.83 14.97 11.52
C THR A 211 -12.43 14.13 10.32
N VAL A 212 -12.28 12.82 10.53
CA VAL A 212 -12.05 11.85 9.47
C VAL A 212 -13.14 10.80 9.40
N LYS A 213 -13.49 10.38 8.18
CA LYS A 213 -14.57 9.42 7.88
C LYS A 213 -14.15 8.50 6.75
N VAL A 214 -14.78 7.32 6.67
CA VAL A 214 -14.51 6.33 5.62
C VAL A 214 -15.76 6.09 4.79
N TRP A 215 -15.61 6.01 3.47
CA TRP A 215 -16.73 5.82 2.55
C TRP A 215 -17.23 4.38 2.60
N ASN A 216 -18.51 4.19 2.92
CA ASN A 216 -19.20 2.93 2.68
C ASN A 216 -19.80 2.96 1.27
N SER A 217 -19.16 2.26 0.35
CA SER A 217 -19.55 2.16 -1.06
C SER A 217 -20.84 1.36 -1.29
N ASN A 218 -21.20 0.46 -0.37
CA ASN A 218 -22.41 -0.36 -0.47
C ASN A 218 -23.68 0.46 -0.23
N VAL A 219 -23.67 1.36 0.78
CA VAL A 219 -24.82 2.23 1.08
C VAL A 219 -24.65 3.68 0.64
N GLY A 220 -23.47 4.07 0.15
CA GLY A 220 -23.19 5.39 -0.39
C GLY A 220 -23.16 6.50 0.67
N VAL A 221 -22.55 6.25 1.83
CA VAL A 221 -22.45 7.23 2.93
C VAL A 221 -21.09 7.21 3.63
N TRP A 222 -20.68 8.35 4.17
CA TRP A 222 -19.54 8.46 5.08
C TRP A 222 -19.87 7.85 6.44
N GLN A 223 -18.98 7.02 6.98
CA GLN A 223 -19.17 6.30 8.25
C GLN A 223 -17.88 6.29 9.08
N ASN A 224 -17.95 5.76 10.30
CA ASN A 224 -16.82 5.57 11.22
C ASN A 224 -16.09 6.89 11.55
N SER A 225 -16.85 7.96 11.74
CA SER A 225 -16.33 9.29 12.08
C SER A 225 -15.45 9.26 13.32
N GLN A 226 -14.26 9.86 13.23
CA GLN A 226 -13.35 10.12 14.34
C GLN A 226 -12.91 11.58 14.29
N THR A 227 -12.83 12.24 15.45
CA THR A 227 -12.49 13.67 15.53
C THR A 227 -11.20 13.82 16.32
N SER A 228 -10.34 14.74 15.89
CA SER A 228 -9.11 15.09 16.58
C SER A 228 -9.38 15.85 17.88
N ASP A 229 -8.36 16.01 18.71
CA ASP A 229 -8.37 17.04 19.73
C ASP A 229 -8.39 18.43 19.07
N ALA A 230 -8.93 19.42 19.78
CA ALA A 230 -9.08 20.80 19.28
C ALA A 230 -7.79 21.62 19.43
N THR A 231 -6.71 21.18 18.80
CA THR A 231 -5.38 21.82 18.82
C THR A 231 -4.97 22.34 17.43
N ILE A 232 -3.90 23.13 17.40
CA ILE A 232 -3.24 23.60 16.16
C ILE A 232 -1.91 22.89 15.91
N GLU A 233 -1.71 21.76 16.57
CA GLU A 233 -0.53 20.91 16.46
C GLU A 233 -0.92 19.65 15.71
N ASP A 234 0.03 19.06 14.96
CA ASP A 234 -0.23 17.82 14.26
C ASP A 234 -0.68 16.73 15.23
N SER A 235 -1.74 16.04 14.83
CA SER A 235 -2.22 14.84 15.50
C SER A 235 -2.57 13.79 14.46
N THR A 236 -2.28 12.53 14.78
CA THR A 236 -2.69 11.40 13.95
C THR A 236 -4.03 10.87 14.44
N VAL A 237 -5.07 10.97 13.62
CA VAL A 237 -6.37 10.35 13.88
C VAL A 237 -6.52 9.12 12.98
N THR A 238 -6.97 8.01 13.55
CA THR A 238 -7.11 6.74 12.84
C THR A 238 -8.54 6.24 12.84
N VAL A 239 -8.96 5.64 11.73
CA VAL A 239 -10.21 4.88 11.61
C VAL A 239 -9.86 3.41 11.43
N SER A 240 -10.26 2.57 12.39
CA SER A 240 -10.01 1.12 12.35
C SER A 240 -11.25 0.35 11.94
N LEU A 241 -11.18 -0.36 10.82
CA LEU A 241 -12.23 -1.22 10.28
C LEU A 241 -11.86 -2.69 10.49
N GLY A 242 -12.76 -3.45 11.13
CA GLY A 242 -12.55 -4.88 11.45
C GLY A 242 -13.70 -5.82 11.07
N SER A 243 -14.82 -5.28 10.57
CA SER A 243 -15.95 -6.04 10.03
C SER A 243 -16.45 -5.37 8.75
N ASP A 244 -17.25 -6.09 7.97
CA ASP A 244 -17.97 -5.57 6.80
C ASP A 244 -17.06 -4.83 5.79
N LEU A 245 -15.79 -5.26 5.71
CA LEU A 245 -14.74 -4.58 4.95
C LEU A 245 -15.03 -4.49 3.45
N THR A 246 -15.84 -5.42 2.93
CA THR A 246 -16.29 -5.40 1.54
C THR A 246 -17.17 -4.21 1.20
N ASP A 247 -17.81 -3.59 2.20
CA ASP A 247 -18.68 -2.44 2.02
C ASP A 247 -17.85 -1.15 1.85
N TYR A 248 -16.63 -1.13 2.39
CA TYR A 248 -15.75 0.04 2.36
C TYR A 248 -14.78 0.03 1.17
N VAL A 249 -14.57 -1.12 0.53
CA VAL A 249 -13.76 -1.24 -0.68
C VAL A 249 -14.66 -1.36 -1.90
N ASP A 250 -14.62 -0.34 -2.77
CA ASP A 250 -15.46 -0.30 -3.96
C ASP A 250 -15.10 -1.40 -4.98
N ASP A 251 -15.87 -1.50 -6.06
CA ASP A 251 -15.68 -2.53 -7.08
C ASP A 251 -14.39 -2.34 -7.87
N ASP A 252 -13.87 -1.12 -7.92
CA ASP A 252 -12.56 -0.81 -8.47
C ASP A 252 -11.44 -1.04 -7.43
N GLY A 253 -11.74 -1.56 -6.24
CA GLY A 253 -10.73 -1.89 -5.23
C GLY A 253 -10.13 -0.67 -4.52
N PHE A 254 -10.84 0.47 -4.49
CA PHE A 254 -10.42 1.65 -3.75
C PHE A 254 -11.08 1.74 -2.37
N LEU A 255 -10.31 2.26 -1.42
CA LEU A 255 -10.73 2.63 -0.08
C LEU A 255 -10.55 4.15 0.07
N TRP A 256 -11.53 4.84 0.64
CA TRP A 256 -11.57 6.30 0.66
C TRP A 256 -11.60 6.86 2.09
N LEU A 257 -10.70 7.80 2.38
CA LEU A 257 -10.66 8.57 3.63
C LEU A 257 -11.01 10.02 3.33
N LEU A 258 -12.06 10.54 3.95
CA LEU A 258 -12.35 11.96 4.01
C LEU A 258 -11.73 12.55 5.27
N ALA A 259 -11.13 13.73 5.14
CA ALA A 259 -10.78 14.61 6.25
C ALA A 259 -11.43 15.98 6.02
N GLU A 260 -11.99 16.57 7.07
CA GLU A 260 -12.62 17.89 7.05
C GLU A 260 -12.28 18.69 8.31
N THR A 261 -12.27 20.01 8.24
CA THR A 261 -12.19 20.83 9.45
C THR A 261 -13.34 20.51 10.41
N ALA A 262 -13.10 20.57 11.72
CA ALA A 262 -14.15 20.27 12.70
C ALA A 262 -15.31 21.29 12.66
N ASN A 263 -15.01 22.54 12.28
CA ASN A 263 -16.00 23.58 12.08
C ASN A 263 -15.73 24.37 10.78
N PRO A 264 -16.75 25.08 10.25
CA PRO A 264 -16.64 25.80 8.99
C PRO A 264 -16.05 27.20 9.16
N SER A 265 -15.79 27.87 8.04
CA SER A 265 -15.56 29.31 7.98
C SER A 265 -16.85 30.08 8.32
N ASP A 266 -16.70 31.29 8.88
CA ASP A 266 -17.79 32.24 9.12
C ASP A 266 -17.96 33.26 7.97
N GLY A 267 -17.22 33.09 6.86
CA GLY A 267 -17.20 34.00 5.72
C GLY A 267 -16.31 35.24 5.90
N SER A 268 -15.69 35.42 7.07
CA SER A 268 -14.73 36.49 7.37
C SER A 268 -13.36 35.95 7.78
N THR A 269 -13.35 34.80 8.46
CA THR A 269 -12.21 34.04 8.92
C THR A 269 -12.23 32.67 8.25
N ASP A 270 -11.12 32.28 7.66
CA ASP A 270 -11.01 31.02 6.94
C ASP A 270 -11.09 29.80 7.87
N ALA A 271 -11.59 28.69 7.33
CA ALA A 271 -11.33 27.37 7.85
C ALA A 271 -10.22 26.71 7.02
N ALA A 272 -9.16 26.22 7.66
CA ALA A 272 -8.02 25.62 7.00
C ALA A 272 -7.77 24.20 7.54
N LEU A 273 -7.57 23.25 6.64
CA LEU A 273 -7.14 21.89 6.96
C LEU A 273 -5.71 21.70 6.46
N HIS A 274 -4.82 21.29 7.34
CA HIS A 274 -3.43 21.01 7.04
C HIS A 274 -3.18 19.51 7.16
N CYS A 275 -2.53 18.91 6.18
CA CYS A 275 -2.19 17.49 6.14
C CYS A 275 -0.68 17.34 5.96
N ASP A 276 -0.06 16.57 6.83
CA ASP A 276 1.35 16.18 6.78
C ASP A 276 1.48 14.76 6.20
N TYR A 277 0.59 13.84 6.58
CA TYR A 277 0.67 12.46 6.10
C TYR A 277 -0.70 11.76 6.09
N ALA A 278 -0.91 10.89 5.11
CA ALA A 278 -2.08 10.03 5.05
C ALA A 278 -1.69 8.62 4.62
N SER A 279 -2.25 7.61 5.30
CA SER A 279 -1.94 6.22 5.01
C SER A 279 -3.10 5.28 5.27
N CYS A 280 -3.04 4.09 4.68
CA CYS A 280 -3.93 2.99 4.92
C CYS A 280 -3.12 1.72 5.16
N ARG A 281 -3.18 1.20 6.39
CA ARG A 281 -2.58 -0.10 6.73
C ARG A 281 -3.62 -1.19 6.61
N VAL A 282 -3.41 -2.11 5.68
CA VAL A 282 -4.26 -3.28 5.46
C VAL A 282 -3.60 -4.55 5.96
N THR A 283 -4.37 -5.35 6.68
CA THR A 283 -4.05 -6.74 7.00
C THR A 283 -4.99 -7.65 6.24
N VAL A 284 -4.45 -8.66 5.57
CA VAL A 284 -5.25 -9.68 4.89
C VAL A 284 -5.23 -11.01 5.64
N ASN A 285 -6.23 -11.85 5.37
CA ASN A 285 -6.25 -13.25 5.74
C ASN A 285 -5.30 -14.03 4.82
N GLY A 286 -3.99 -13.89 5.01
CA GLY A 286 -2.97 -14.51 4.14
C GLY A 286 -1.80 -15.06 4.94
N VAL A 287 -0.62 -15.11 4.32
CA VAL A 287 0.61 -15.55 4.98
C VAL A 287 0.88 -14.74 6.25
N THR A 288 0.93 -15.41 7.40
CA THR A 288 1.25 -14.78 8.69
C THR A 288 2.72 -14.85 9.03
N TYR A 289 3.47 -15.73 8.36
CA TYR A 289 4.92 -15.81 8.50
C TYR A 289 5.59 -16.26 7.21
N CYS A 290 6.76 -15.69 6.90
CA CYS A 290 7.63 -16.15 5.82
C CYS A 290 9.10 -16.03 6.19
N ASP A 291 9.95 -16.95 5.76
CA ASP A 291 11.40 -16.80 5.89
C ASP A 291 12.13 -17.50 4.74
N VAL A 292 13.34 -17.02 4.45
CA VAL A 292 14.23 -17.63 3.46
C VAL A 292 14.90 -18.86 4.08
N VAL A 293 14.72 -20.02 3.45
CA VAL A 293 15.35 -21.28 3.85
C VAL A 293 16.72 -21.43 3.21
N SER A 294 16.81 -21.17 1.91
CA SER A 294 18.03 -21.30 1.11
C SER A 294 17.91 -20.48 -0.17
N TYR A 295 19.03 -20.30 -0.88
CA TYR A 295 19.05 -19.82 -2.25
C TYR A 295 20.16 -20.47 -3.05
N ARG A 296 20.08 -20.42 -4.38
CA ARG A 296 21.12 -20.86 -5.31
C ARG A 296 21.16 -19.97 -6.55
N ASP A 297 22.32 -19.89 -7.18
CA ASP A 297 22.50 -19.17 -8.44
C ASP A 297 22.03 -20.04 -9.62
N LEU A 298 21.38 -19.41 -10.60
CA LEU A 298 20.80 -20.02 -11.80
C LEU A 298 21.22 -19.28 -13.09
N ASP A 299 22.48 -18.86 -13.13
CA ASP A 299 23.03 -18.07 -14.23
C ASP A 299 22.97 -18.84 -15.56
N LYS A 300 22.59 -18.13 -16.64
CA LYS A 300 22.58 -18.59 -18.03
C LYS A 300 23.53 -17.72 -18.84
N VAL A 301 24.79 -18.14 -18.89
CA VAL A 301 25.90 -17.38 -19.49
C VAL A 301 26.45 -18.03 -20.77
N ASP A 302 25.78 -19.06 -21.28
CA ASP A 302 26.23 -19.79 -22.46
C ASP A 302 26.01 -18.99 -23.77
N VAL A 303 25.02 -18.09 -23.79
CA VAL A 303 24.64 -17.30 -24.97
C VAL A 303 24.23 -15.89 -24.54
N LYS A 304 24.59 -14.89 -25.35
CA LYS A 304 24.18 -13.49 -25.12
C LYS A 304 22.69 -13.26 -25.45
N PRO A 305 21.98 -12.36 -24.73
CA PRO A 305 22.45 -11.66 -23.54
C PRO A 305 22.58 -12.63 -22.36
N PHE A 306 23.63 -12.43 -21.55
CA PHE A 306 23.82 -13.21 -20.34
C PHE A 306 22.72 -12.87 -19.34
N ILE A 307 22.12 -13.90 -18.76
CA ILE A 307 21.06 -13.77 -17.77
C ILE A 307 21.61 -14.28 -16.45
N PHE A 308 21.59 -13.45 -15.42
CA PHE A 308 21.97 -13.84 -14.07
C PHE A 308 20.73 -14.15 -13.26
N GLY A 309 20.78 -15.22 -12.47
CA GLY A 309 19.62 -15.78 -11.79
C GLY A 309 19.92 -16.13 -10.36
N THR A 310 18.97 -15.90 -9.46
CA THR A 310 19.00 -16.47 -8.10
C THR A 310 17.63 -17.01 -7.75
N GLU A 311 17.56 -18.28 -7.35
CA GLU A 311 16.35 -18.91 -6.83
C GLU A 311 16.43 -19.06 -5.32
N PHE A 312 15.51 -18.42 -4.62
CA PHE A 312 15.27 -18.60 -3.20
C PHE A 312 14.20 -19.66 -2.96
N THR A 313 14.41 -20.46 -1.93
CA THR A 313 13.35 -21.28 -1.32
C THR A 313 12.84 -20.54 -0.08
N VAL A 314 11.58 -20.13 -0.11
CA VAL A 314 10.92 -19.38 0.97
C VAL A 314 9.85 -20.26 1.60
N LYS A 315 9.94 -20.46 2.91
CA LYS A 315 8.91 -21.20 3.65
C LYS A 315 7.91 -20.21 4.22
N THR A 316 6.62 -20.53 4.10
CA THR A 316 5.55 -19.70 4.63
C THR A 316 4.55 -20.50 5.45
N TRP A 317 3.83 -19.83 6.35
CA TRP A 317 2.62 -20.39 6.92
C TRP A 317 1.51 -19.37 7.15
N LEU A 318 0.29 -19.85 7.05
CA LEU A 318 -0.93 -19.14 7.43
C LEU A 318 -1.84 -20.03 8.26
N PHE A 319 -2.76 -19.38 8.96
CA PHE A 319 -3.82 -20.04 9.71
C PHE A 319 -5.16 -19.65 9.09
N GLU A 320 -6.04 -20.64 8.92
CA GLU A 320 -7.38 -20.42 8.41
C GLU A 320 -8.41 -21.17 9.25
N LYS A 321 -9.62 -20.62 9.28
CA LYS A 321 -10.81 -21.29 9.81
C LYS A 321 -11.66 -21.73 8.64
N VAL A 322 -11.90 -23.03 8.53
CA VAL A 322 -12.75 -23.65 7.52
C VAL A 322 -14.09 -23.98 8.16
N GLU A 323 -15.18 -23.61 7.48
CA GLU A 323 -16.51 -24.04 7.89
C GLU A 323 -16.70 -25.51 7.49
N VAL A 324 -17.04 -26.34 8.47
CA VAL A 324 -17.48 -27.72 8.24
C VAL A 324 -18.98 -27.64 8.04
N THR A 325 -19.42 -27.82 6.79
CA THR A 325 -20.84 -27.93 6.43
C THR A 325 -21.37 -29.33 6.67
#